data_AF-A0A151UID2-F1
#
_entry.id   AF-A0A151UID2-F1
#
_cell.length_a   1.000
_cell.length_b   1.000
_cell.length_c   1.000
_cell.angle_alpha   90.00
_cell.angle_beta   90.00
_cell.angle_gamma   90.00
#
_symmetry.space_group_name_H-M   'P 1'
#
loop_
_entity.id
_entity.type
_entity.pdbx_description
1 polymer ?
#
loop_
_entity_poly.entity_id
_entity_poly.type
_entity_poly.pdbx_seq_one_letter_code
_entity_poly.pdbx_strand_id
1 'polypeptide(L)' 'MFLICDYMEKGSLFSILFDDAEAMEYLDWRKRVNMVKGTALGLSYRHQRLHPPIVQRDVLANNVFN' A
#
# COMPACT_ATOMS: atom_id res chain seq x y z
N MET A 1 -20.96 9.55 6.54
CA MET A 1 -19.82 10.15 5.80
C MET A 1 -19.40 9.13 4.75
N PHE A 2 -19.37 9.52 3.48
CA PHE A 2 -18.96 8.64 2.37
C PHE A 2 -17.69 9.20 1.75
N LEU A 3 -16.74 8.30 1.45
CA LEU A 3 -15.50 8.62 0.75
C LEU A 3 -15.58 7.92 -0.61
N ILE A 4 -15.38 8.70 -1.68
CA ILE A 4 -15.25 8.17 -3.04
C ILE A 4 -13.75 8.15 -3.33
N CYS A 5 -13.22 6.95 -3.51
CA CYS A 5 -11.82 6.71 -3.84
C CYS A 5 -11.75 5.91 -5.14
N ASP A 6 -10.61 6.00 -5.82
CA ASP A 6 -10.35 5.17 -6.99
C ASP A 6 -10.44 3.69 -6.64
N TYR A 7 -11.05 2.91 -7.54
CA TYR A 7 -11.16 1.47 -7.38
C TYR A 7 -9.82 0.81 -7.68
N MET A 8 -9.28 0.10 -6.69
CA MET A 8 -8.06 -0.68 -6.80
C MET A 8 -8.45 -2.10 -7.22
N GLU A 9 -8.22 -2.46 -8.49
CA GLU A 9 -8.70 -3.72 -9.08
C GLU A 9 -8.24 -4.97 -8.33
N LYS A 10 -7.01 -4.95 -7.82
CA LYS A 10 -6.41 -6.08 -7.09
C LYS A 10 -6.65 -6.01 -5.57
N GLY A 11 -7.46 -5.05 -5.12
CA GLY A 11 -7.76 -4.86 -3.71
C GLY A 11 -6.53 -4.51 -2.87
N SER A 12 -6.57 -4.90 -1.60
CA SER A 12 -5.46 -4.66 -0.69
C SER A 12 -4.33 -5.66 -0.90
N LEU A 13 -3.10 -5.29 -0.55
CA LEU A 13 -1.97 -6.21 -0.53
C LEU A 13 -2.25 -7.43 0.38
N PHE A 14 -3.00 -7.25 1.45
CA PHE A 14 -3.46 -8.36 2.29
C PHE A 14 -4.30 -9.39 1.52
N SER A 15 -5.21 -8.92 0.65
CA SER A 15 -6.06 -9.79 -0.17
C SER A 15 -5.21 -10.68 -1.09
N ILE A 16 -4.20 -10.09 -1.73
CA ILE A 16 -3.29 -10.81 -2.63
C ILE A 16 -2.36 -11.75 -1.85
N LEU A 17 -1.92 -11.37 -0.65
CA LEU A 17 -1.03 -12.20 0.19
C LEU A 17 -1.73 -13.38 0.86
N PHE A 18 -3.07 -13.38 0.92
CA PHE A 18 -3.83 -14.46 1.55
C PHE A 18 -3.93 -15.70 0.66
N ASP A 19 -3.82 -15.54 -0.65
CA ASP A 19 -3.80 -16.62 -1.62
C ASP A 19 -2.38 -16.80 -2.19
N ASP A 20 -1.75 -17.94 -1.92
CA ASP A 20 -0.39 -18.23 -2.38
C ASP A 20 -0.28 -18.26 -3.92
N ALA A 21 -1.33 -18.69 -4.63
CA ALA A 21 -1.33 -18.71 -6.08
C ALA A 21 -1.40 -17.28 -6.63
N GLU A 22 -2.26 -16.42 -6.09
CA GLU A 22 -2.30 -15.01 -6.46
C GLU A 22 -1.00 -14.28 -6.06
N ALA A 23 -0.44 -14.57 -4.88
CA ALA A 23 0.81 -13.97 -4.44
C ALA A 23 1.98 -14.36 -5.36
N MET A 24 1.99 -15.58 -5.88
CA MET A 24 3.00 -16.02 -6.86
C MET A 24 2.79 -15.39 -8.24
N GLU A 25 1.55 -15.26 -8.70
CA GLU A 25 1.22 -14.67 -10.00
C GLU A 25 1.45 -13.15 -10.03
N TYR A 26 1.02 -12.46 -8.97
CA TYR A 26 0.92 -11.00 -8.97
C TYR A 26 2.03 -10.30 -8.18
N LEU A 27 2.71 -10.97 -7.24
CA LEU A 27 3.74 -10.37 -6.39
C LEU A 27 5.11 -11.04 -6.57
N ASP A 28 5.65 -10.95 -7.79
CA ASP A 28 7.07 -11.26 -8.00
C ASP A 28 7.96 -10.37 -7.10
N TRP A 29 9.20 -10.82 -6.90
CA TRP A 29 10.14 -10.13 -6.01
C TRP A 29 10.34 -8.65 -6.38
N ARG A 30 10.37 -8.32 -7.66
CA ARG A 30 10.58 -6.94 -8.13
C ARG A 30 9.40 -6.06 -7.76
N LYS A 31 8.17 -6.55 -7.92
CA LYS A 31 6.95 -5.87 -7.48
C LYS A 31 6.95 -5.64 -5.97
N ARG A 32 7.30 -6.65 -5.18
CA ARG A 32 7.42 -6.53 -3.70
C ARG A 32 8.39 -5.41 -3.31
N VAL A 33 9.56 -5.36 -3.92
CA VAL A 33 10.55 -4.30 -3.66
C VAL A 33 10.02 -2.92 -4.06
N ASN A 34 9.31 -2.81 -5.18
CA ASN A 34 8.72 -1.55 -5.61
C ASN A 34 7.63 -1.06 -4.65
N MET A 35 6.79 -1.96 -4.13
CA MET A 35 5.76 -1.63 -3.15
C MET A 35 6.36 -1.10 -1.84
N VAL A 36 7.43 -1.75 -1.34
CA VAL A 36 8.16 -1.28 -0.15
C VAL A 36 8.74 0.12 -0.38
N LYS A 37 9.39 0.35 -1.53
CA LYS A 37 9.95 1.66 -1.89
C LYS A 37 8.87 2.73 -1.98
N GLY A 38 7.76 2.46 -2.66
CA GLY A 38 6.64 3.40 -2.79
C GLY A 38 6.02 3.76 -1.44
N THR A 39 5.82 2.76 -0.59
CA THR A 39 5.29 2.96 0.77
C THR A 39 6.23 3.82 1.61
N ALA A 40 7.53 3.52 1.60
CA ALA A 40 8.53 4.30 2.32
C ALA A 40 8.61 5.76 1.83
N LEU A 41 8.54 5.97 0.52
CA LEU A 41 8.52 7.30 -0.08
C LEU A 41 7.29 8.10 0.35
N GLY A 42 6.10 7.49 0.29
CA GLY A 42 4.84 8.12 0.70
C GLY A 42 4.83 8.51 2.17
N LEU A 43 5.33 7.63 3.06
CA LEU A 43 5.47 7.93 4.48
C LEU A 43 6.48 9.07 4.72
N SER A 44 7.64 9.04 4.05
CA SER A 44 8.65 10.10 4.16
C SER A 44 8.10 11.46 3.74
N TYR A 45 7.36 11.50 2.63
CA TYR A 45 6.73 12.72 2.13
C TYR A 45 5.76 13.31 3.17
N ARG A 46 4.88 12.48 3.73
CA ARG A 46 3.87 12.94 4.70
C ARG A 46 4.47 13.44 6.01
N HIS A 47 5.56 12.83 6.47
CA HIS A 47 6.21 13.24 7.71
C HIS A 47 7.08 14.49 7.55
N GLN A 48 7.75 14.66 6.41
CA GLN A 48 8.76 15.71 6.23
C GLN A 48 8.28 16.93 5.45
N ARG A 49 7.24 16.78 4.61
CA ARG A 49 6.83 17.83 3.66
C ARG A 49 5.43 18.39 3.87
N LEU A 50 4.62 17.79 4.74
CA LEU A 50 3.29 18.31 5.09
C LEU A 50 3.31 19.02 6.44
N HIS A 51 2.59 20.15 6.54
CA HIS A 51 2.38 20.89 7.78
C HIS A 51 0.87 21.12 8.00
N PRO A 52 0.28 20.57 9.08
CA PRO A 52 0.92 19.72 10.08
C PRO A 52 1.28 18.33 9.52
N PRO A 53 2.33 17.66 10.04
CA PRO A 53 2.67 16.30 9.62
C PRO A 53 1.50 15.34 9.84
N ILE A 54 1.16 14.55 8.82
CA ILE A 54 0.07 13.57 8.93
C ILE A 54 0.68 12.20 9.23
N VAL A 55 0.51 11.74 10.47
CA VAL A 55 0.95 10.41 10.92
C VAL A 55 -0.02 9.35 10.38
N GLN A 56 0.47 8.44 9.54
CA GLN A 56 -0.28 7.23 9.16
C GLN A 56 -0.23 6.26 10.35
N ARG A 57 -1.35 6.09 11.06
CA ARG A 57 -1.41 5.22 12.25
C ARG A 57 -1.44 3.72 11.93
N ASP A 58 -1.89 3.37 10.72
CA ASP A 58 -2.08 1.98 10.32
C ASP A 58 -1.26 1.67 9.05
N VAL A 59 0.02 1.38 9.23
CA VAL A 59 0.90 0.85 8.17
C VAL A 59 0.81 -0.69 8.21
N LEU A 60 -0.32 -1.19 7.72
CA LEU A 60 -0.64 -2.62 7.66
C LEU A 60 -0.93 -3.01 6.21
N ALA A 61 -0.74 -4.29 5.85
CA ALA A 61 -0.91 -4.78 4.48
C ALA A 61 -2.34 -4.59 3.93
N ASN A 62 -3.34 -4.46 4.80
CA ASN A 62 -4.72 -4.14 4.44
C ASN A 62 -4.90 -2.69 3.94
N ASN A 63 -3.96 -1.80 4.27
CA ASN A 63 -4.00 -0.37 3.94
C ASN A 63 -2.97 0.02 2.88
N VAL A 64 -2.28 -0.98 2.31
CA VAL A 64 -1.42 -0.83 1.14
C VAL A 64 -2.18 -1.39 -0.05
N PHE A 65 -2.35 -0.59 -1.08
CA PHE A 65 -3.01 -0.96 -2.33
C PHE A 65 -1.98 -0.97 -3.47
N ASN A 66 -2.19 -1.84 -4.47
CA ASN A 66 -1.34 -1.98 -5.65
C ASN A 66 -2.04 -1.36 -6.86
#